data_AF-A0A534JHM5-F1
#
_entry.id   AF-A0A534JHM5-F1
#
_cell.length_a   1.000
_cell.length_b   1.000
_cell.length_c   1.000
_cell.angle_alpha   90.00
_cell.angle_beta   90.00
_cell.angle_gamma   90.00
#
_symmetry.space_group_name_H-M   'P 1'
#
loop_
_entity.id
_entity.type
_entity.pdbx_description
1 polymer ?
#
loop_
_entity_poly.entity_id
_entity_poly.type
_entity_poly.pdbx_seq_one_letter_code
_entity_poly.pdbx_strand_id
1 'polypeptide(L)'
;MPFKFWKKDEKKPEPAPPAKPEVKPEAKPELKPASKAPAATPVKPAVKPATKPAAPTAKVVPVPKRTPEEIVTEVHRALVEFGLAVEATREVFKKRIAAKFGSLEDFERKMKENPQSIVTGFVVSWLGFTVPEKFDLGNLLYEANQRLSSFGMQVSATDEISVDEAQGLREATFTLGNEKVVLHFHNPREVFNEINTMIRDRGLRFIELETWSEDYAFMLVKSPNWDVLARGELVIVKAEETATDGECPECGSAIGERWVTCIACNSPLEA
;
A
#
# COMPACT_ATOMS: atom_id res chain seq x y z
N MET A 1 3.73 41.42 -20.37
CA MET A 1 3.36 41.30 -21.81
C MET A 1 3.50 39.84 -22.21
N PRO A 2 2.58 39.25 -23.00
CA PRO A 2 2.52 37.79 -23.19
C PRO A 2 3.22 37.31 -24.46
N PHE A 3 4.09 36.31 -24.35
CA PHE A 3 4.63 35.57 -25.50
C PHE A 3 3.68 34.41 -25.87
N LYS A 4 2.67 34.75 -26.69
CA LYS A 4 2.07 33.77 -27.60
C LYS A 4 3.08 33.50 -28.72
N PHE A 5 3.24 32.25 -29.17
CA PHE A 5 3.54 31.82 -30.56
C PHE A 5 4.13 30.39 -30.57
N TRP A 6 3.27 29.38 -30.74
CA TRP A 6 3.35 28.53 -31.94
C TRP A 6 2.07 27.68 -32.09
N LYS A 7 1.20 28.10 -33.00
CA LYS A 7 0.34 27.16 -33.75
C LYS A 7 1.07 26.88 -35.06
N LYS A 8 1.24 25.62 -35.41
CA LYS A 8 1.48 25.21 -36.80
C LYS A 8 0.99 23.79 -37.03
N ASP A 9 -0.24 23.68 -37.54
CA ASP A 9 -0.70 22.50 -38.24
C ASP A 9 0.23 22.19 -39.43
N GLU A 10 0.54 20.91 -39.67
CA GLU A 10 0.34 20.28 -40.99
C GLU A 10 0.57 18.75 -40.99
N LYS A 11 -0.45 18.03 -41.48
CA LYS A 11 -0.41 16.79 -42.30
C LYS A 11 0.05 15.43 -41.72
N LYS A 12 -0.97 14.55 -41.61
CA LYS A 12 -0.98 13.08 -41.80
C LYS A 12 -0.17 12.63 -43.05
N PRO A 13 0.30 11.37 -43.13
CA PRO A 13 -0.59 10.22 -43.33
C PRO A 13 -0.30 8.96 -42.47
N GLU A 14 -1.34 8.13 -42.28
CA GLU A 14 -1.24 6.79 -41.69
C GLU A 14 -0.66 5.77 -42.69
N PRO A 15 0.09 4.76 -42.20
CA PRO A 15 0.13 3.43 -42.80
C PRO A 15 -0.99 2.53 -42.23
N ALA A 16 -1.62 1.73 -43.09
CA ALA A 16 -2.70 0.83 -42.72
C ALA A 16 -2.22 -0.41 -41.92
N PRO A 17 -3.04 -0.99 -41.02
CA PRO A 17 -2.71 -2.23 -40.33
C PRO A 17 -2.93 -3.47 -41.21
N PRO A 18 -2.04 -4.47 -41.20
CA PRO A 18 -2.28 -5.76 -41.85
C PRO A 18 -3.30 -6.61 -41.08
N ALA A 19 -4.05 -7.45 -41.80
CA ALA A 19 -5.16 -8.23 -41.28
C ALA A 19 -4.74 -9.52 -40.52
N LYS A 20 -5.68 -10.03 -39.70
CA LYS A 20 -5.66 -11.40 -39.15
C LYS A 20 -5.94 -12.44 -40.25
N PRO A 21 -5.40 -13.67 -40.09
CA PRO A 21 -6.24 -14.87 -39.95
C PRO A 21 -6.08 -15.48 -38.54
N GLU A 22 -7.05 -16.10 -37.86
CA GLU A 22 -7.95 -17.22 -38.21
C GLU A 22 -7.24 -18.56 -38.54
N VAL A 23 -7.66 -19.76 -38.09
CA VAL A 23 -8.37 -20.18 -36.85
C VAL A 23 -8.34 -21.74 -36.75
N LYS A 24 -8.11 -22.30 -35.55
CA LYS A 24 -8.42 -23.72 -35.14
C LYS A 24 -7.71 -24.88 -35.94
N PRO A 25 -8.01 -26.19 -35.70
CA PRO A 25 -7.39 -26.98 -34.60
C PRO A 25 -7.01 -28.43 -35.01
N GLU A 26 -6.44 -29.23 -34.08
CA GLU A 26 -6.45 -30.73 -33.98
C GLU A 26 -5.31 -31.16 -33.01
N ALA A 27 -5.31 -32.27 -32.25
CA ALA A 27 -6.36 -33.18 -31.75
C ALA A 27 -5.84 -33.90 -30.47
N LYS A 28 -6.73 -34.42 -29.61
CA LYS A 28 -6.42 -35.44 -28.56
C LYS A 28 -6.38 -36.85 -29.22
N PRO A 29 -5.51 -37.81 -28.80
CA PRO A 29 -5.72 -38.68 -27.61
C PRO A 29 -4.40 -39.04 -26.82
N GLU A 30 -4.34 -39.83 -25.72
CA GLU A 30 -5.22 -40.09 -24.55
C GLU A 30 -4.45 -40.79 -23.37
N LEU A 31 -5.15 -41.00 -22.23
CA LEU A 31 -5.05 -42.09 -21.21
C LEU A 31 -3.68 -42.76 -20.90
N LYS A 32 -3.08 -42.59 -19.70
CA LYS A 32 -3.29 -43.32 -18.40
C LYS A 32 -2.43 -44.62 -18.24
N PRO A 33 -2.29 -45.29 -17.05
CA PRO A 33 -1.25 -44.93 -16.05
C PRO A 33 -0.45 -46.11 -15.44
N ALA A 34 0.65 -45.83 -14.71
CA ALA A 34 1.27 -46.73 -13.73
C ALA A 34 2.01 -45.88 -12.67
N SER A 35 1.74 -45.89 -11.36
CA SER A 35 1.45 -46.95 -10.38
C SER A 35 2.66 -47.83 -10.02
N LYS A 36 3.32 -47.49 -8.90
CA LYS A 36 3.81 -48.42 -7.86
C LYS A 36 4.47 -47.66 -6.69
N ALA A 37 3.81 -47.66 -5.53
CA ALA A 37 4.50 -47.81 -4.24
C ALA A 37 4.77 -49.31 -4.01
N PRO A 38 5.76 -49.70 -3.18
CA PRO A 38 5.45 -49.98 -1.77
C PRO A 38 6.58 -49.52 -0.80
N ALA A 39 6.27 -48.99 0.39
CA ALA A 39 6.22 -49.70 1.70
C ALA A 39 7.59 -50.17 2.27
N ALA A 40 7.84 -50.25 3.58
CA ALA A 40 7.25 -49.60 4.77
C ALA A 40 8.09 -49.92 6.04
N THR A 41 8.37 -48.92 6.89
CA THR A 41 8.50 -49.02 8.38
C THR A 41 9.54 -50.00 9.00
N PRO A 42 9.70 -50.06 10.34
CA PRO A 42 9.76 -49.01 11.38
C PRO A 42 11.12 -49.01 12.12
N VAL A 43 11.28 -48.23 13.20
CA VAL A 43 11.55 -48.70 14.60
C VAL A 43 11.94 -47.53 15.53
N LYS A 44 11.36 -47.53 16.74
CA LYS A 44 11.62 -46.72 17.96
C LYS A 44 11.83 -47.75 19.11
N PRO A 45 12.10 -47.39 20.40
CA PRO A 45 12.93 -46.33 21.01
C PRO A 45 13.78 -46.82 22.23
N ALA A 46 14.63 -45.96 22.84
CA ALA A 46 15.10 -46.05 24.25
C ALA A 46 15.68 -44.68 24.71
N VAL A 47 15.38 -44.02 25.85
CA VAL A 47 15.44 -44.40 27.30
C VAL A 47 16.91 -44.42 27.80
N LYS A 48 17.40 -43.67 28.82
CA LYS A 48 16.83 -42.73 29.84
C LYS A 48 17.98 -41.79 30.42
N PRO A 49 17.84 -41.01 31.53
CA PRO A 49 18.57 -39.75 31.73
C PRO A 49 19.79 -39.80 32.67
N ALA A 50 20.52 -38.67 32.76
CA ALA A 50 21.46 -38.37 33.84
C ALA A 50 21.26 -36.95 34.42
N THR A 51 20.76 -36.87 35.66
CA THR A 51 21.03 -35.77 36.62
C THR A 51 22.51 -35.89 37.09
N LYS A 52 23.26 -34.88 37.57
CA LYS A 52 22.93 -33.69 38.37
C LYS A 52 24.13 -32.66 38.29
N PRO A 53 24.29 -31.67 39.19
CA PRO A 53 24.17 -30.24 38.88
C PRO A 53 25.50 -29.48 38.69
N ALA A 54 25.50 -28.46 37.83
CA ALA A 54 26.38 -27.31 37.95
C ALA A 54 25.69 -26.08 37.36
N ALA A 55 25.50 -25.04 38.18
CA ALA A 55 25.15 -23.72 37.69
C ALA A 55 26.44 -22.94 37.44
N PRO A 56 26.81 -22.63 36.19
CA PRO A 56 27.41 -21.34 35.93
C PRO A 56 26.28 -20.32 35.99
N THR A 57 26.45 -19.29 36.82
CA THR A 57 25.68 -18.05 36.66
C THR A 57 26.00 -17.48 35.29
N ALA A 58 25.15 -17.81 34.31
CA ALA A 58 25.11 -17.10 33.05
C ALA A 58 24.84 -15.64 33.40
N LYS A 59 25.91 -14.84 33.45
CA LYS A 59 25.78 -13.39 33.39
C LYS A 59 24.96 -13.14 32.14
N VAL A 60 23.73 -12.67 32.32
CA VAL A 60 22.95 -12.09 31.24
C VAL A 60 23.79 -10.92 30.78
N VAL A 61 24.59 -11.13 29.73
CA VAL A 61 25.25 -10.06 29.03
C VAL A 61 24.09 -9.17 28.58
N PRO A 62 23.97 -7.93 29.09
CA PRO A 62 22.87 -7.08 28.69
C PRO A 62 22.98 -6.94 27.18
N VAL A 63 21.94 -7.34 26.44
CA VAL A 63 21.86 -7.02 25.01
C VAL A 63 22.10 -5.52 24.92
N PRO A 64 23.11 -5.04 24.19
CA PRO A 64 23.46 -3.64 24.18
C PRO A 64 22.20 -2.85 23.80
N LYS A 65 21.80 -1.96 24.70
CA LYS A 65 20.57 -1.19 24.54
C LYS A 65 20.78 -0.25 23.35
N ARG A 66 20.10 -0.53 22.24
CA ARG A 66 20.15 0.28 21.02
C ARG A 66 19.87 1.73 21.37
N THR A 67 20.56 2.67 20.72
CA THR A 67 20.31 4.09 20.93
C THR A 67 19.05 4.53 20.17
N PRO A 68 18.42 5.66 20.56
CA PRO A 68 17.31 6.24 19.79
C PRO A 68 17.68 6.49 18.32
N GLU A 69 18.90 6.94 18.04
CA GLU A 69 19.42 7.18 16.69
C GLU A 69 19.54 5.89 15.86
N GLU A 70 19.96 4.79 16.49
CA GLU A 70 20.02 3.47 15.85
C GLU A 70 18.61 3.01 15.47
N ILE A 71 17.66 3.07 16.42
CA ILE A 71 16.26 2.68 16.18
C ILE A 71 15.62 3.52 15.08
N VAL A 72 15.82 4.84 15.09
CA VAL A 72 15.33 5.76 14.03
C VAL A 72 16.00 5.43 12.68
N THR A 73 17.26 5.02 12.68
CA THR A 73 17.96 4.58 11.46
C THR A 73 17.45 3.23 10.95
N GLU A 74 17.12 2.29 11.84
CA GLU A 74 16.49 1.01 11.49
C GLU A 74 15.09 1.19 10.92
N VAL A 75 14.26 2.05 11.50
CA VAL A 75 12.92 2.38 10.96
C VAL A 75 13.05 3.05 9.59
N HIS A 76 13.97 4.00 9.40
CA HIS A 76 14.19 4.61 8.09
C HIS A 76 14.60 3.56 7.04
N ARG A 77 15.54 2.67 7.37
CA ARG A 77 15.97 1.57 6.48
C ARG A 77 14.80 0.67 6.11
N ALA A 78 13.94 0.29 7.06
CA ALA A 78 12.73 -0.48 6.78
C ALA A 78 11.79 0.26 5.81
N LEU A 79 11.58 1.58 5.97
CA LEU A 79 10.78 2.37 5.02
C LEU A 79 11.40 2.39 3.61
N VAL A 80 12.73 2.34 3.48
CA VAL A 80 13.41 2.19 2.18
C VAL A 80 13.19 0.79 1.60
N GLU A 81 13.34 -0.26 2.41
CA GLU A 81 13.10 -1.66 2.01
C GLU A 81 11.63 -1.88 1.57
N PHE A 82 10.68 -1.17 2.17
CA PHE A 82 9.26 -1.18 1.79
C PHE A 82 8.96 -0.41 0.48
N GLY A 83 9.92 0.35 -0.04
CA GLY A 83 9.74 1.26 -1.19
C GLY A 83 9.02 2.57 -0.86
N LEU A 84 8.83 2.89 0.43
CA LEU A 84 8.14 4.10 0.90
C LEU A 84 9.09 5.31 1.04
N ALA A 85 10.38 5.06 1.20
CA ALA A 85 11.42 6.10 1.32
C ALA A 85 12.63 5.78 0.42
N VAL A 86 13.60 6.70 0.39
CA VAL A 86 14.91 6.49 -0.26
C VAL A 86 16.04 6.82 0.72
N GLU A 87 17.19 6.15 0.59
CA GLU A 87 18.37 6.32 1.47
C GLU A 87 18.74 7.81 1.71
N ALA A 88 18.65 8.63 0.67
CA ALA A 88 18.97 10.06 0.72
C ALA A 88 18.11 10.86 1.71
N THR A 89 16.94 10.36 2.14
CA THR A 89 16.08 11.08 3.09
C THR A 89 16.41 10.81 4.56
N ARG A 90 17.38 9.96 4.90
CA ARG A 90 17.65 9.54 6.30
C ARG A 90 17.82 10.68 7.29
N GLU A 91 18.62 11.68 6.94
CA GLU A 91 18.87 12.82 7.84
C GLU A 91 17.69 13.83 7.86
N VAL A 92 16.83 13.81 6.85
CA VAL A 92 15.54 14.53 6.86
C VAL A 92 14.54 13.78 7.75
N PHE A 93 14.48 12.45 7.65
CA PHE A 93 13.64 11.59 8.48
C PHE A 93 13.94 11.80 9.98
N LYS A 94 15.20 11.68 10.41
CA LYS A 94 15.63 11.95 11.79
C LYS A 94 15.15 13.32 12.30
N LYS A 95 15.34 14.38 11.51
CA LYS A 95 14.89 15.74 11.85
C LYS A 95 13.37 15.86 11.94
N ARG A 96 12.64 15.20 11.04
CA ARG A 96 11.17 15.17 11.04
C ARG A 96 10.60 14.39 12.22
N ILE A 97 11.25 13.28 12.61
CA ILE A 97 10.92 12.51 13.82
C ILE A 97 11.09 13.40 15.06
N ALA A 98 12.28 13.99 15.27
CA ALA A 98 12.52 14.89 16.39
C ALA A 98 11.52 16.07 16.42
N ALA A 99 11.22 16.68 15.26
CA ALA A 99 10.26 17.76 15.17
C ALA A 99 8.80 17.34 15.49
N LYS A 100 8.37 16.13 15.12
CA LYS A 100 7.01 15.64 15.41
C LYS A 100 6.85 15.15 16.85
N PHE A 101 7.87 14.47 17.39
CA PHE A 101 7.79 13.79 18.68
C PHE A 101 8.45 14.54 19.84
N GLY A 102 9.16 15.64 19.56
CA GLY A 102 9.92 16.44 20.54
C GLY A 102 11.37 16.00 20.67
N SER A 103 11.62 14.68 20.67
CA SER A 103 12.94 14.07 20.73
C SER A 103 12.96 12.70 20.03
N LEU A 104 14.13 12.07 19.90
CA LEU A 104 14.23 10.70 19.37
C LEU A 104 13.86 9.67 20.46
N GLU A 105 14.11 10.01 21.72
CA GLU A 105 13.75 9.26 22.93
C GLU A 105 12.22 9.18 23.12
N ASP A 106 11.50 10.27 22.85
CA ASP A 106 10.04 10.31 22.89
C ASP A 106 9.42 9.48 21.76
N PHE A 107 10.05 9.48 20.58
CA PHE A 107 9.69 8.57 19.49
C PHE A 107 9.96 7.11 19.88
N GLU A 108 11.15 6.77 20.37
CA GLU A 108 11.50 5.41 20.83
C GLU A 108 10.51 4.90 21.89
N ARG A 109 10.13 5.74 22.85
CA ARG A 109 9.17 5.37 23.91
C ARG A 109 7.82 5.01 23.31
N LYS A 110 7.23 5.89 22.50
CA LYS A 110 5.93 5.65 21.86
C LYS A 110 5.97 4.47 20.89
N MET A 111 7.07 4.30 20.16
CA MET A 111 7.31 3.16 19.28
C MET A 111 7.25 1.81 19.99
N LYS A 112 7.63 1.73 21.28
CA LYS A 112 7.53 0.50 22.07
C LYS A 112 6.12 0.23 22.59
N GLU A 113 5.28 1.27 22.67
CA GLU A 113 3.89 1.16 23.12
C GLU A 113 2.99 0.73 21.95
N ASN A 114 3.12 1.36 20.78
CA ASN A 114 2.38 0.99 19.57
C ASN A 114 3.22 1.33 18.30
N PRO A 115 4.08 0.41 17.81
CA PRO A 115 4.96 0.71 16.68
C PRO A 115 4.19 1.03 15.39
N GLN A 116 3.11 0.30 15.13
CA GLN A 116 2.33 0.40 13.89
C GLN A 116 1.65 1.75 13.75
N SER A 117 0.91 2.18 14.79
CA SER A 117 0.24 3.49 14.78
C SER A 117 1.23 4.65 14.74
N ILE A 118 2.37 4.52 15.44
CA ILE A 118 3.38 5.57 15.52
C ILE A 118 4.17 5.74 14.20
N VAL A 119 4.61 4.66 13.53
CA VAL A 119 5.27 4.79 12.21
C VAL A 119 4.25 5.11 11.12
N THR A 120 3.11 4.42 11.06
CA THR A 120 2.08 4.69 10.02
C THR A 120 1.61 6.14 10.11
N GLY A 121 1.21 6.61 11.30
CA GLY A 121 0.82 7.99 11.53
C GLY A 121 1.95 9.01 11.30
N PHE A 122 3.22 8.63 11.47
CA PHE A 122 4.35 9.47 11.04
C PHE A 122 4.45 9.55 9.52
N VAL A 123 4.43 8.41 8.82
CA VAL A 123 4.51 8.32 7.35
C VAL A 123 3.38 9.11 6.70
N VAL A 124 2.14 8.97 7.16
CA VAL A 124 0.97 9.76 6.73
C VAL A 124 1.28 11.26 6.83
N SER A 125 1.78 11.74 7.97
CA SER A 125 2.07 13.16 8.18
C SER A 125 3.31 13.70 7.45
N TRP A 126 4.18 12.83 6.92
CA TRP A 126 5.44 13.21 6.29
C TRP A 126 5.39 13.12 4.75
N LEU A 127 4.80 12.04 4.23
CA LEU A 127 4.80 11.69 2.80
C LEU A 127 3.38 11.55 2.23
N GLY A 128 2.40 11.26 3.09
CA GLY A 128 1.00 11.11 2.72
C GLY A 128 0.17 12.39 2.89
N PHE A 129 -1.12 12.17 3.09
CA PHE A 129 -2.14 13.14 3.51
C PHE A 129 -3.34 12.37 4.07
N THR A 130 -4.13 13.04 4.91
CA THR A 130 -5.41 12.54 5.43
C THR A 130 -6.57 13.13 4.64
N VAL A 131 -7.62 12.35 4.44
CA VAL A 131 -8.87 12.77 3.79
C VAL A 131 -10.02 12.40 4.74
N PRO A 132 -10.84 13.35 5.18
CA PRO A 132 -12.00 13.04 6.02
C PRO A 132 -12.99 12.12 5.29
N GLU A 133 -13.77 11.33 6.03
CA GLU A 133 -14.85 10.51 5.45
C GLU A 133 -15.77 11.36 4.54
N LYS A 134 -16.15 12.55 5.03
CA LYS A 134 -16.94 13.54 4.30
C LYS A 134 -16.01 14.55 3.62
N PHE A 135 -15.82 14.39 2.32
CA PHE A 135 -14.81 15.13 1.56
C PHE A 135 -15.38 15.95 0.39
N ASP A 136 -14.77 17.11 0.18
CA ASP A 136 -14.89 17.90 -1.04
C ASP A 136 -13.95 17.32 -2.13
N LEU A 137 -14.48 17.12 -3.34
CA LEU A 137 -13.72 16.51 -4.44
C LEU A 137 -12.59 17.43 -4.95
N GLY A 138 -12.82 18.75 -4.94
CA GLY A 138 -11.81 19.74 -5.34
C GLY A 138 -10.56 19.69 -4.46
N ASN A 139 -10.76 19.67 -3.14
CA ASN A 139 -9.70 19.52 -2.15
C ASN A 139 -9.01 18.14 -2.23
N LEU A 140 -9.77 17.06 -2.46
CA LEU A 140 -9.20 15.72 -2.65
C LEU A 140 -8.25 15.68 -3.86
N LEU A 141 -8.69 16.21 -5.00
CA LEU A 141 -7.89 16.30 -6.22
C LEU A 141 -6.73 17.29 -6.07
N TYR A 142 -6.88 18.36 -5.29
CA TYR A 142 -5.77 19.25 -4.96
C TYR A 142 -4.66 18.49 -4.23
N GLU A 143 -4.97 17.77 -3.14
CA GLU A 143 -3.99 16.99 -2.39
C GLU A 143 -3.34 15.89 -3.25
N ALA A 144 -4.11 15.19 -4.09
CA ALA A 144 -3.58 14.21 -5.04
C ALA A 144 -2.62 14.86 -6.05
N ASN A 145 -3.00 15.99 -6.64
CA ASN A 145 -2.20 16.69 -7.66
C ASN A 145 -0.91 17.30 -7.10
N GLN A 146 -0.85 17.68 -5.83
CA GLN A 146 0.43 18.05 -5.19
C GLN A 146 1.48 16.93 -5.31
N ARG A 147 1.06 15.65 -5.26
CA ARG A 147 1.97 14.50 -5.41
C ARG A 147 2.18 14.12 -6.88
N LEU A 148 1.11 14.07 -7.67
CA LEU A 148 1.17 13.71 -9.11
C LEU A 148 1.97 14.71 -9.96
N SER A 149 1.98 16.01 -9.59
CA SER A 149 2.72 17.05 -10.31
C SER A 149 4.23 16.80 -10.36
N SER A 150 4.79 16.13 -9.34
CA SER A 150 6.21 15.70 -9.32
C SER A 150 6.55 14.69 -10.42
N PHE A 151 5.53 14.09 -11.04
CA PHE A 151 5.64 13.14 -12.16
C PHE A 151 5.08 13.73 -13.47
N GLY A 152 4.79 15.04 -13.52
CA GLY A 152 4.23 15.70 -14.70
C GLY A 152 2.79 15.35 -15.01
N MET A 153 2.04 14.84 -14.03
CA MET A 153 0.64 14.43 -14.17
C MET A 153 -0.30 15.35 -13.42
N GLN A 154 -1.52 15.47 -13.94
CA GLN A 154 -2.62 16.18 -13.28
C GLN A 154 -3.94 15.50 -13.61
N VAL A 155 -4.71 15.14 -12.57
CA VAL A 155 -6.09 14.65 -12.70
C VAL A 155 -7.05 15.80 -12.42
N SER A 156 -8.10 15.93 -13.23
CA SER A 156 -9.18 16.89 -13.02
C SER A 156 -10.52 16.17 -13.10
N ALA A 157 -11.49 16.56 -12.26
CA ALA A 157 -12.89 16.19 -12.44
C ALA A 157 -13.70 17.37 -12.99
N THR A 158 -14.68 17.08 -13.84
CA THR A 158 -15.74 17.99 -14.27
C THR A 158 -17.10 17.34 -14.06
N ASP A 159 -18.16 18.15 -14.16
CA ASP A 159 -19.54 17.65 -14.20
C ASP A 159 -19.94 16.84 -12.95
N GLU A 160 -19.43 17.24 -11.77
CA GLU A 160 -19.78 16.62 -10.49
C GLU A 160 -21.26 16.86 -10.16
N ILE A 161 -22.00 15.77 -9.97
CA ILE A 161 -23.43 15.77 -9.61
C ILE A 161 -23.69 14.82 -8.43
N SER A 162 -24.69 15.15 -7.62
CA SER A 162 -25.26 14.21 -6.65
C SER A 162 -26.25 13.28 -7.38
N VAL A 163 -26.03 11.97 -7.28
CA VAL A 163 -26.90 10.93 -7.86
C VAL A 163 -27.88 10.42 -6.79
N ASP A 164 -27.40 10.23 -5.56
CA ASP A 164 -28.22 9.96 -4.38
C ASP A 164 -27.66 10.75 -3.18
N GLU A 165 -28.34 11.83 -2.80
CA GLU A 165 -27.96 12.69 -1.68
C GLU A 165 -28.09 11.99 -0.31
N ALA A 166 -28.99 11.01 -0.17
CA ALA A 166 -29.19 10.27 1.07
C ALA A 166 -28.10 9.20 1.29
N GLN A 167 -27.55 8.64 0.22
CA GLN A 167 -26.41 7.71 0.25
C GLN A 167 -25.05 8.40 0.06
N GLY A 168 -25.04 9.70 -0.28
CA GLY A 168 -23.81 10.44 -0.60
C GLY A 168 -23.17 10.04 -1.93
N LEU A 169 -23.91 9.34 -2.81
CA LEU A 169 -23.42 8.89 -4.11
C LEU A 169 -23.32 10.08 -5.08
N ARG A 170 -22.14 10.26 -5.64
CA ARG A 170 -21.84 11.26 -6.65
C ARG A 170 -21.39 10.62 -7.95
N GLU A 171 -21.59 11.33 -9.06
CA GLU A 171 -20.96 11.05 -10.36
C GLU A 171 -20.08 12.24 -10.74
N ALA A 172 -18.91 11.99 -11.33
CA ALA A 172 -18.10 13.03 -11.97
C ALA A 172 -17.27 12.45 -13.13
N THR A 173 -16.91 13.31 -14.09
CA THR A 173 -16.03 12.95 -15.22
C THR A 173 -14.58 13.27 -14.88
N PHE A 174 -13.79 12.24 -14.59
CA PHE A 174 -12.35 12.34 -14.36
C PHE A 174 -11.58 12.37 -15.69
N THR A 175 -10.52 13.17 -15.75
CA THR A 175 -9.66 13.31 -16.94
C THR A 175 -8.18 13.28 -16.52
N LEU A 176 -7.37 12.48 -17.23
CA LEU A 176 -5.91 12.46 -17.15
C LEU A 176 -5.32 12.49 -18.58
N GLY A 177 -4.79 13.64 -18.98
CA GLY A 177 -4.30 13.82 -20.35
C GLY A 177 -5.42 13.66 -21.39
N ASN A 178 -5.40 12.56 -22.14
CA ASN A 178 -6.44 12.22 -23.13
C ASN A 178 -7.46 11.19 -22.61
N GLU A 179 -7.19 10.55 -21.48
CA GLU A 179 -8.10 9.57 -20.87
C GLU A 179 -9.23 10.28 -20.13
N LYS A 180 -10.45 9.75 -20.27
CA LYS A 180 -11.64 10.21 -19.57
C LYS A 180 -12.46 9.05 -19.05
N VAL A 181 -12.87 9.12 -17.80
CA VAL A 181 -13.71 8.12 -17.13
C VAL A 181 -14.82 8.81 -16.37
N VAL A 182 -16.05 8.32 -16.50
CA VAL A 182 -17.17 8.73 -15.64
C VAL A 182 -17.18 7.78 -14.45
N LEU A 183 -16.99 8.32 -13.25
CA LEU A 183 -16.90 7.56 -12.02
C LEU A 183 -18.11 7.86 -11.13
N HIS A 184 -18.74 6.79 -10.64
CA HIS A 184 -19.68 6.82 -9.53
C HIS A 184 -18.91 6.55 -8.23
N PHE A 185 -19.04 7.42 -7.23
CA PHE A 185 -18.29 7.32 -5.97
C PHE A 185 -19.01 7.91 -4.77
N HIS A 186 -18.78 7.34 -3.59
CA HIS A 186 -19.26 7.78 -2.29
C HIS A 186 -18.10 8.25 -1.40
N ASN A 187 -16.96 7.55 -1.47
CA ASN A 187 -15.83 7.67 -0.55
C ASN A 187 -14.50 8.02 -1.28
N PRO A 188 -13.46 8.48 -0.56
CA PRO A 188 -12.16 8.80 -1.16
C PRO A 188 -11.45 7.61 -1.81
N ARG A 189 -11.66 6.39 -1.28
CA ARG A 189 -11.04 5.14 -1.75
C ARG A 189 -11.42 4.83 -3.19
N GLU A 190 -12.71 4.95 -3.53
CA GLU A 190 -13.23 4.76 -4.90
C GLU A 190 -12.57 5.73 -5.89
N VAL A 191 -12.41 7.00 -5.51
CA VAL A 191 -11.70 8.01 -6.31
C VAL A 191 -10.23 7.63 -6.53
N PHE A 192 -9.52 7.16 -5.49
CA PHE A 192 -8.13 6.74 -5.64
C PHE A 192 -7.96 5.41 -6.39
N ASN A 193 -8.93 4.50 -6.32
CA ASN A 193 -8.93 3.27 -7.13
C ASN A 193 -9.02 3.59 -8.63
N GLU A 194 -9.82 4.58 -9.01
CA GLU A 194 -9.88 5.04 -10.41
C GLU A 194 -8.58 5.77 -10.82
N ILE A 195 -8.10 6.72 -10.01
CA ILE A 195 -6.80 7.38 -10.26
C ILE A 195 -5.66 6.36 -10.41
N ASN A 196 -5.64 5.32 -9.58
CA ASN A 196 -4.68 4.21 -9.66
C ASN A 196 -4.80 3.40 -10.95
N THR A 197 -5.98 3.32 -11.55
CA THR A 197 -6.18 2.71 -12.87
C THR A 197 -5.63 3.60 -13.97
N MET A 198 -5.92 4.90 -13.96
CA MET A 198 -5.41 5.87 -14.94
C MET A 198 -3.87 6.00 -14.92
N ILE A 199 -3.21 5.90 -13.74
CA ILE A 199 -1.74 6.03 -13.61
C ILE A 199 -0.98 4.70 -13.63
N ARG A 200 -1.67 3.57 -13.84
CA ARG A 200 -1.12 2.20 -13.68
C ARG A 200 0.14 1.95 -14.50
N ASP A 201 0.18 2.47 -15.73
CA ASP A 201 1.30 2.31 -16.68
C ASP A 201 2.56 3.14 -16.31
N ARG A 202 2.48 4.02 -15.30
CA ARG A 202 3.61 4.80 -14.78
C ARG A 202 4.36 4.10 -13.65
N GLY A 203 3.86 2.95 -13.17
CA GLY A 203 4.39 2.27 -11.98
C GLY A 203 4.21 3.09 -10.69
N LEU A 204 3.16 3.92 -10.66
CA LEU A 204 2.78 4.76 -9.52
C LEU A 204 1.47 4.25 -8.93
N ARG A 205 1.29 4.40 -7.61
CA ARG A 205 0.04 4.07 -6.93
C ARG A 205 -0.15 4.93 -5.68
N PHE A 206 -1.34 5.48 -5.50
CA PHE A 206 -1.82 5.90 -4.19
C PHE A 206 -2.16 4.65 -3.37
N ILE A 207 -1.37 4.38 -2.34
CA ILE A 207 -1.67 3.34 -1.35
C ILE A 207 -2.49 3.95 -0.22
N GLU A 208 -3.43 3.20 0.34
CA GLU A 208 -4.12 3.57 1.57
C GLU A 208 -3.30 3.10 2.79
N LEU A 209 -3.25 3.95 3.81
CA LEU A 209 -2.58 3.72 5.08
C LEU A 209 -3.63 3.66 6.19
N GLU A 210 -3.47 2.75 7.14
CA GLU A 210 -4.38 2.63 8.29
C GLU A 210 -4.35 3.91 9.15
N THR A 211 -5.53 4.33 9.62
CA THR A 211 -5.73 5.59 10.35
C THR A 211 -6.20 5.38 11.79
N TRP A 212 -6.76 4.20 12.11
CA TRP A 212 -7.48 3.94 13.36
C TRP A 212 -8.63 4.96 13.61
N SER A 213 -9.19 5.52 12.54
CA SER A 213 -10.35 6.42 12.55
C SER A 213 -11.27 6.16 11.35
N GLU A 214 -12.35 6.92 11.24
CA GLU A 214 -13.25 6.92 10.07
C GLU A 214 -12.64 7.68 8.87
N ASP A 215 -11.54 8.40 9.07
CA ASP A 215 -10.82 9.12 8.03
C ASP A 215 -9.92 8.18 7.23
N TYR A 216 -9.60 8.59 6.01
CA TYR A 216 -8.69 7.88 5.10
C TYR A 216 -7.31 8.53 5.12
N ALA A 217 -6.26 7.77 4.83
CA ALA A 217 -4.94 8.33 4.57
C ALA A 217 -4.30 7.71 3.33
N PHE A 218 -3.71 8.54 2.47
CA PHE A 218 -3.14 8.10 1.20
C PHE A 218 -1.71 8.60 1.03
N MET A 219 -0.91 7.82 0.29
CA MET A 219 0.47 8.16 -0.07
C MET A 219 0.75 7.72 -1.50
N LEU A 220 1.32 8.61 -2.32
CA LEU A 220 1.77 8.25 -3.68
C LEU A 220 3.13 7.56 -3.60
N VAL A 221 3.20 6.33 -4.09
CA VAL A 221 4.40 5.47 -4.06
C VAL A 221 4.75 5.04 -5.48
N LYS A 222 6.05 4.97 -5.78
CA LYS A 222 6.56 4.42 -7.04
C LYS A 222 7.08 3.01 -6.80
N SER A 223 6.53 2.04 -7.52
CA SER A 223 6.87 0.62 -7.42
C SER A 223 6.88 0.08 -5.97
N PRO A 224 5.72 0.04 -5.26
CA PRO A 224 5.66 -0.46 -3.89
C PRO A 224 6.20 -1.90 -3.77
N ASN A 225 6.92 -2.19 -2.69
CA ASN A 225 7.48 -3.53 -2.46
C ASN A 225 6.47 -4.42 -1.73
N TRP A 226 5.49 -4.94 -2.46
CA TRP A 226 4.36 -5.71 -1.91
C TRP A 226 4.78 -6.89 -1.05
N ASP A 227 5.78 -7.67 -1.47
CA ASP A 227 6.27 -8.82 -0.71
C ASP A 227 6.72 -8.43 0.70
N VAL A 228 7.38 -7.28 0.84
CA VAL A 228 7.87 -6.80 2.14
C VAL A 228 6.78 -6.06 2.90
N LEU A 229 5.92 -5.29 2.22
CA LEU A 229 4.77 -4.60 2.82
C LEU A 229 3.76 -5.57 3.43
N ALA A 230 3.45 -6.69 2.76
CA ALA A 230 2.53 -7.71 3.27
C ALA A 230 3.03 -8.42 4.54
N ARG A 231 4.36 -8.40 4.78
CA ARG A 231 5.01 -8.90 6.01
C ARG A 231 5.47 -7.77 6.94
N GLY A 232 5.06 -6.53 6.67
CA GLY A 232 5.57 -5.35 7.34
C GLY A 232 4.92 -5.15 8.73
N GLU A 233 5.74 -5.19 9.78
CA GLU A 233 5.25 -4.95 11.15
C GLU A 233 5.18 -3.46 11.55
N LEU A 234 5.69 -2.55 10.70
CA LEU A 234 5.84 -1.12 11.04
C LEU A 234 4.81 -0.21 10.36
N VAL A 235 4.49 -0.44 9.09
CA VAL A 235 3.54 0.40 8.33
C VAL A 235 2.40 -0.46 7.84
N ILE A 236 1.18 -0.12 8.22
CA ILE A 236 -0.01 -0.84 7.78
C ILE A 236 -0.52 -0.18 6.50
N VAL A 237 -0.39 -0.94 5.40
CA VAL A 237 -0.93 -0.59 4.09
C VAL A 237 -2.20 -1.40 3.85
N LYS A 238 -3.27 -0.74 3.43
CA LYS A 238 -4.53 -1.37 3.01
C LYS A 238 -4.54 -1.50 1.49
N ALA A 239 -4.23 -2.69 0.99
CA ALA A 239 -4.23 -3.06 -0.42
C ALA A 239 -4.60 -4.55 -0.57
N GLU A 240 -5.11 -4.97 -1.73
CA GLU A 240 -5.34 -6.40 -2.02
C GLU A 240 -4.06 -7.23 -1.84
N GLU A 241 -2.91 -6.66 -2.20
CA GLU A 241 -1.60 -7.29 -2.06
C GLU A 241 -1.11 -7.47 -0.62
N THR A 242 -1.74 -6.82 0.37
CA THR A 242 -1.44 -6.95 1.80
C THR A 242 -2.57 -7.66 2.59
N ALA A 243 -3.55 -8.22 1.88
CA ALA A 243 -4.69 -8.93 2.44
C ALA A 243 -4.40 -10.42 2.68
N THR A 244 -3.56 -10.74 3.66
CA THR A 244 -2.96 -12.08 3.82
C THR A 244 -3.47 -12.94 4.98
N ASP A 245 -4.44 -12.48 5.78
CA ASP A 245 -4.75 -13.10 7.09
C ASP A 245 -6.18 -13.64 7.26
N GLY A 246 -7.04 -13.50 6.25
CA GLY A 246 -8.38 -14.09 6.28
C GLY A 246 -9.38 -13.35 5.41
N GLU A 247 -10.65 -13.47 5.77
CA GLU A 247 -11.78 -12.84 5.09
C GLU A 247 -12.58 -11.97 6.07
N CYS A 248 -13.10 -10.84 5.59
CA CYS A 248 -13.98 -9.97 6.37
C CYS A 248 -15.32 -10.68 6.65
N PRO A 249 -15.80 -10.72 7.91
CA PRO A 249 -17.04 -11.43 8.25
C PRO A 249 -18.29 -10.86 7.57
N GLU A 250 -18.29 -9.57 7.24
CA GLU A 250 -19.45 -8.87 6.65
C GLU A 250 -19.54 -9.03 5.13
N CYS A 251 -18.42 -9.12 4.42
CA CYS A 251 -18.40 -9.11 2.94
C CYS A 251 -17.57 -10.21 2.27
N GLY A 252 -16.89 -11.08 3.03
CA GLY A 252 -16.05 -12.16 2.49
C GLY A 252 -14.80 -11.71 1.73
N SER A 253 -14.51 -10.41 1.68
CA SER A 253 -13.29 -9.90 1.01
C SER A 253 -12.05 -10.17 1.87
N ALA A 254 -10.92 -10.45 1.23
CA ALA A 254 -9.66 -10.70 1.93
C ALA A 254 -9.25 -9.51 2.83
N ILE A 255 -8.64 -9.81 3.98
CA ILE A 255 -8.16 -8.83 4.96
C ILE A 255 -6.70 -9.06 5.36
N GLY A 256 -6.01 -7.99 5.78
CA GLY A 256 -4.65 -8.04 6.32
C GLY A 256 -4.64 -8.17 7.85
N GLU A 257 -3.62 -8.85 8.38
CA GLU A 257 -3.43 -9.26 9.79
C GLU A 257 -3.60 -8.15 10.83
N ARG A 258 -3.41 -6.89 10.43
CA ARG A 258 -3.36 -5.72 11.33
C ARG A 258 -4.37 -4.63 10.93
N TRP A 259 -5.24 -4.90 9.98
CA TRP A 259 -6.25 -3.93 9.54
C TRP A 259 -7.34 -3.79 10.59
N VAL A 260 -7.77 -2.56 10.85
CA VAL A 260 -8.86 -2.26 11.78
C VAL A 260 -10.20 -2.17 11.05
N THR A 261 -10.17 -1.93 9.73
CA THR A 261 -11.35 -1.83 8.87
C THR A 261 -11.14 -2.56 7.55
N CYS A 262 -12.18 -3.21 7.03
CA CYS A 262 -12.12 -3.90 5.74
C CYS A 262 -11.87 -2.90 4.59
N ILE A 263 -10.96 -3.23 3.67
CA ILE A 263 -10.69 -2.42 2.47
C ILE A 263 -11.91 -2.33 1.52
N ALA A 264 -12.80 -3.33 1.52
CA ALA A 264 -13.89 -3.44 0.55
C ALA A 264 -15.21 -2.82 1.05
N CYS A 265 -15.60 -3.08 2.30
CA CYS A 265 -16.88 -2.63 2.87
C CYS A 265 -16.75 -1.62 4.02
N ASN A 266 -15.53 -1.25 4.40
CA ASN A 266 -15.20 -0.37 5.55
C ASN A 266 -15.68 -0.84 6.93
N SER A 267 -16.31 -2.02 7.04
CA SER A 267 -16.73 -2.61 8.31
C SER A 267 -15.52 -2.78 9.27
N PRO A 268 -15.69 -2.51 10.57
CA PRO A 268 -14.69 -2.83 11.58
C PRO A 268 -14.30 -4.31 11.53
N LEU A 269 -13.03 -4.60 11.77
CA LEU A 269 -12.50 -5.94 11.95
C LEU A 269 -12.22 -6.15 13.43
N GLU A 270 -12.61 -7.30 13.98
CA GLU A 270 -12.26 -7.66 15.35
C GLU A 270 -10.75 -7.91 15.45
N ALA A 271 -10.12 -7.38 16.50
CA ALA A 271 -8.68 -7.41 16.76
C ALA A 271 -8.33 -8.30 17.96
#